data_AF-A0A953VZE7-F1
#
_entry.id   AF-A0A953VZE7-F1
#
_cell.length_a   1.000
_cell.length_b   1.000
_cell.length_c   1.000
_cell.angle_alpha   90.00
_cell.angle_beta   90.00
_cell.angle_gamma   90.00
#
_symmetry.space_group_name_H-M   'P 1'
#
loop_
_entity.id
_entity.type
_entity.pdbx_description
1 polymer ?
#
loop_
_entity_poly.entity_id
_entity_poly.type
_entity_poly.pdbx_seq_one_letter_code
_entity_poly.pdbx_strand_id
1 'polypeptide(L)' 'MPDTAPDSSTRRRDKLEGGRRFVLQTTFAPAGDQPTAIAELADGVLSGERNQVLLGATGTGKTFTMAKV' A
#
# COMPACT_ATOMS: atom_id res chain seq x y z
N MET A 1 33.38 -18.30 12.81
CA MET A 1 32.08 -18.08 12.14
C MET A 1 32.17 -16.73 11.45
N PRO A 2 32.24 -16.64 10.11
CA PRO A 2 32.19 -15.34 9.45
C PRO A 2 30.78 -14.78 9.54
N ASP A 3 30.73 -13.51 9.94
CA ASP A 3 29.56 -12.65 10.04
C ASP A 3 28.98 -12.40 8.64
N THR A 4 27.84 -13.02 8.33
CA THR A 4 27.10 -12.76 7.09
C THR A 4 26.34 -11.46 7.27
N ALA A 5 27.03 -10.33 7.09
CA ALA A 5 26.38 -9.03 6.96
C ALA A 5 25.33 -9.10 5.83
N PRO A 6 24.12 -8.52 6.00
CA PRO A 6 23.10 -8.53 4.96
C PRO A 6 23.64 -7.85 3.70
N ASP A 7 23.60 -8.61 2.59
CA ASP A 7 24.03 -8.17 1.27
C ASP A 7 23.41 -6.82 0.90
N SER A 8 24.26 -5.83 0.65
CA SER A 8 23.90 -4.45 0.31
C SER A 8 23.32 -4.28 -1.11
N SER A 9 23.00 -5.37 -1.81
CA SER A 9 22.37 -5.40 -3.14
C SER A 9 20.90 -4.95 -3.18
N THR A 10 20.27 -4.64 -2.04
CA THR A 10 18.88 -4.15 -2.00
C THR A 10 18.72 -2.67 -2.40
N ARG A 11 19.80 -1.99 -2.78
CA ARG A 11 19.75 -0.59 -3.25
C ARG A 11 19.14 -0.51 -4.65
N ARG A 12 17.85 -0.13 -4.70
CA ARG A 12 17.06 0.23 -5.89
C ARG A 12 17.15 -0.79 -7.03
N ARG A 13 16.31 -1.83 -6.98
CA ARG A 13 15.91 -2.49 -8.24
C ARG A 13 15.19 -1.44 -9.07
N ASP A 14 15.70 -1.13 -10.25
CA ASP A 14 14.99 -0.30 -11.20
C ASP A 14 13.64 -0.94 -11.51
N LYS A 15 12.60 -0.12 -11.58
CA LYS A 15 11.24 -0.59 -11.86
C LYS A 15 11.23 -1.24 -13.24
N LEU A 16 11.14 -2.57 -13.28
CA LEU A 16 11.20 -3.35 -14.51
C LEU A 16 10.10 -2.96 -15.51
N GLU A 17 8.91 -2.57 -15.00
CA GLU A 17 7.73 -2.18 -15.78
C GLU A 17 6.96 -1.08 -15.02
N GLY A 18 6.58 0.01 -15.71
CA GLY A 18 5.86 1.15 -15.13
C GLY A 18 5.07 1.96 -16.16
N GLY A 19 4.30 2.97 -15.72
CA GLY A 19 3.54 3.87 -16.60
C GLY A 19 2.11 3.41 -16.94
N ARG A 20 1.74 2.15 -16.65
CA ARG A 20 0.35 1.70 -16.75
C ARG A 20 -0.41 2.04 -15.48
N ARG A 21 -1.53 2.76 -15.63
CA ARG A 21 -2.42 3.11 -14.52
C ARG A 21 -3.09 1.85 -13.98
N PHE A 22 -3.05 1.66 -12.66
CA PHE A 22 -3.86 0.65 -11.99
C PHE A 22 -5.34 1.05 -12.08
N VAL A 23 -6.19 0.14 -12.55
CA VAL A 23 -7.64 0.32 -12.65
C VAL A 23 -8.33 -0.76 -11.84
N LEU A 24 -8.94 -0.36 -10.73
CA LEU A 24 -9.73 -1.28 -9.90
C LEU A 24 -11.08 -1.53 -10.56
N GLN A 25 -11.35 -2.79 -10.92
CA GLN A 25 -12.66 -3.23 -11.43
C GLN A 25 -13.52 -3.70 -10.26
N THR A 26 -14.60 -2.98 -9.99
CA THR A 26 -15.49 -3.28 -8.86
C THR A 26 -16.86 -2.63 -9.08
N THR A 27 -17.92 -3.28 -8.61
CA THR A 27 -19.27 -2.71 -8.54
C THR A 27 -19.55 -2.04 -7.18
N PHE A 28 -18.63 -2.17 -6.22
CA PHE A 28 -18.79 -1.69 -4.86
C PHE A 28 -18.17 -0.31 -4.69
N ALA A 29 -18.87 0.58 -3.99
CA ALA A 29 -18.34 1.85 -3.53
C ALA A 29 -17.79 1.71 -2.09
N PRO A 30 -16.73 2.45 -1.72
CA PRO A 30 -16.28 2.52 -0.33
C PRO A 30 -17.40 3.01 0.59
N ALA A 31 -17.52 2.41 1.77
CA ALA A 31 -18.55 2.73 2.75
C ALA A 31 -17.99 2.73 4.18
N GLY A 32 -18.76 3.31 5.11
CA GLY A 32 -18.31 3.50 6.50
C GLY A 32 -17.04 4.34 6.54
N ASP A 33 -16.03 3.89 7.29
CA ASP A 33 -14.76 4.59 7.45
C ASP A 33 -13.74 4.33 6.33
N GLN A 34 -14.09 3.48 5.35
CA GLN A 34 -13.18 3.16 4.24
C GLN A 34 -12.74 4.39 3.42
N PRO A 35 -13.62 5.35 3.05
CA PRO A 35 -13.18 6.54 2.30
C PRO A 35 -12.11 7.34 3.03
N THR A 36 -12.26 7.52 4.34
CA THR A 36 -11.31 8.24 5.20
C THR A 36 -9.99 7.49 5.29
N ALA A 37 -10.03 6.18 5.58
CA ALA A 37 -8.84 5.36 5.65
C ALA A 37 -8.05 5.33 4.32
N ILE A 38 -8.75 5.28 3.17
CA ILE A 38 -8.11 5.37 1.85
C ILE A 38 -7.42 6.72 1.68
N ALA A 39 -8.10 7.82 2.03
CA ALA A 39 -7.56 9.17 1.86
C ALA A 39 -6.30 9.38 2.71
N GLU A 40 -6.33 8.99 3.98
CA GLU A 40 -5.20 9.10 4.91
C GLU A 40 -4.00 8.27 4.45
N LEU A 41 -4.24 7.00 4.06
CA LEU A 41 -3.17 6.13 3.59
C LEU A 41 -2.55 6.62 2.27
N ALA A 42 -3.38 7.10 1.35
CA ALA A 42 -2.91 7.65 0.08
C ALA A 42 -2.07 8.90 0.30
N ASP A 43 -2.51 9.80 1.19
CA ASP A 43 -1.76 11.01 1.53
C ASP A 43 -0.43 10.69 2.21
N GLY A 44 -0.40 9.72 3.13
CA GLY A 44 0.84 9.25 3.74
C GLY A 44 1.82 8.68 2.72
N VAL A 45 1.33 7.90 1.74
CA VAL A 45 2.17 7.36 0.65
C VAL A 45 2.75 8.50 -0.20
N LEU A 46 1.92 9.48 -0.58
CA LEU A 46 2.36 10.65 -1.37
C LEU A 46 3.33 11.55 -0.59
N SER A 47 3.16 11.64 0.72
CA SER A 47 4.03 12.37 1.64
C SER A 47 5.35 11.64 1.95
N GLY A 48 5.52 10.41 1.43
CA GLY A 48 6.74 9.63 1.59
C GLY A 48 6.85 8.90 2.93
N GLU A 49 5.74 8.75 3.66
CA GLU A 49 5.69 7.96 4.88
C GLU A 49 5.96 6.50 4.57
N ARG A 50 6.96 5.93 5.24
CA ARG A 50 7.42 4.56 4.97
C ARG A 50 6.63 3.49 5.70
N ASN A 51 6.07 3.83 6.86
CA ASN A 51 5.41 2.88 7.74
C ASN A 51 4.03 3.43 8.08
N GLN A 52 2.99 2.73 7.66
CA GLN A 52 1.60 3.08 7.94
C GLN A 52 0.84 1.80 8.33
N VAL A 53 -0.16 1.93 9.19
CA VAL A 53 -0.95 0.80 9.71
C VAL A 53 -2.42 1.04 9.45
N LEU A 54 -3.04 0.16 8.66
CA LEU A 54 -4.50 0.13 8.54
C LEU A 54 -5.08 -0.75 9.66
N LEU A 55 -5.59 -0.10 10.71
CA LEU A 55 -6.35 -0.79 11.74
C LEU A 55 -7.81 -0.97 11.27
N GLY A 56 -8.25 -2.22 11.15
CA GLY A 56 -9.63 -2.51 10.79
C GLY A 56 -10.09 -3.87 11.34
N ALA A 57 -11.33 -3.92 11.80
CA ALA A 57 -11.95 -5.16 12.29
C ALA A 57 -12.07 -6.24 11.18
N THR A 58 -12.32 -7.48 11.57
CA THR A 58 -12.54 -8.57 10.59
C THR A 58 -13.85 -8.33 9.84
N GLY A 59 -13.86 -8.53 8.53
CA GLY A 59 -15.06 -8.32 7.69
C GLY A 59 -15.29 -6.90 7.20
N THR A 60 -14.50 -5.90 7.61
CA THR A 60 -14.68 -4.49 7.19
C THR A 60 -14.11 -4.15 5.81
N GLY A 61 -13.61 -5.15 5.06
CA GLY A 61 -13.13 -4.96 3.69
C GLY A 61 -11.72 -4.38 3.56
N LYS A 62 -10.78 -4.68 4.47
CA LYS A 62 -9.38 -4.19 4.41
C LYS A 62 -8.69 -4.38 3.06
N THR A 63 -8.94 -5.50 2.36
CA THR A 63 -8.39 -5.74 1.02
C THR A 63 -8.91 -4.72 0.01
N PHE A 64 -10.20 -4.39 0.08
CA PHE A 64 -10.82 -3.40 -0.81
C PHE A 64 -10.28 -1.99 -0.52
N THR A 65 -10.11 -1.64 0.75
CA THR A 65 -9.46 -0.38 1.16
C THR A 65 -8.07 -0.27 0.56
N MET A 66 -7.22 -1.29 0.72
CA MET A 66 -5.84 -1.28 0.21
C MET A 66 -5.74 -1.26 -1.32
N ALA A 67 -6.67 -1.89 -2.03
CA ALA A 67 -6.69 -1.87 -3.49
C ALA A 67 -7.02 -0.48 -4.09
N LYS A 68 -7.46 0.47 -3.24
CA LYS A 68 -7.94 1.79 -3.65
C LYS A 68 -7.05 2.95 -3.17
N VAL A 69 -5.99 2.63 -2.41
CA VAL A 69 -4.86 3.52 -2.06
C VAL A 69 -3.91 3.57 -3.25
#